data_AF-A0A5C8TED3-F1
#
_entry.id   AF-A0A5C8TED3-F1
#
_cell.length_a   1.000
_cell.length_b   1.000
_cell.length_c   1.000
_cell.angle_alpha   90.00
_cell.angle_beta   90.00
_cell.angle_gamma   90.00
#
_symmetry.space_group_name_H-M   'P 1'
#
loop_
_entity.id
_entity.type
_entity.pdbx_description
1 polymer ?
#
loop_
_entity_poly.entity_id
_entity_poly.type
_entity_poly.pdbx_seq_one_letter_code
_entity_poly.pdbx_strand_id
1 'polypeptide(L)'
;MTEGSSKDPDFWDGLAVHVTTKVEPVLRQGPRARKPVIAYLRDLEAVARQECDSRSVIQILASARRVLGDREQVEPSNGPFSRT
;
A
#
# COMPACT_ATOMS: atom_id res chain seq x y z
N MET A 1 14.53 -21.43 8.82
CA MET A 1 13.53 -20.85 9.72
C MET A 1 13.52 -19.34 9.49
N THR A 2 12.68 -18.86 8.57
CA THR A 2 12.43 -17.42 8.32
C THR A 2 10.93 -17.28 8.02
N GLU A 3 10.10 -17.75 8.94
CA GLU A 3 8.68 -17.45 8.99
C GLU A 3 8.51 -16.47 10.15
N GLY A 4 8.29 -15.19 9.85
CA GLY A 4 8.09 -14.17 10.89
C GLY A 4 8.45 -12.73 10.52
N SER A 5 8.96 -12.45 9.32
CA SER A 5 9.38 -11.09 8.97
C SER A 5 8.22 -10.13 8.65
N SER A 6 7.05 -10.65 8.29
CA SER A 6 5.90 -9.81 7.91
C SER A 6 5.03 -9.32 9.08
N LYS A 7 5.31 -9.75 10.31
CA LYS A 7 4.70 -9.17 11.53
C LYS A 7 5.59 -8.14 12.21
N ASP A 8 6.76 -7.87 11.63
CA ASP A 8 7.69 -6.91 12.19
C ASP A 8 7.16 -5.49 11.95
N PRO A 9 6.81 -4.72 12.99
CA PRO A 9 6.36 -3.34 12.83
C PRO A 9 7.44 -2.47 12.17
N ASP A 10 8.73 -2.72 12.42
CA ASP A 10 9.83 -1.94 11.86
C ASP A 10 9.95 -2.12 10.35
N PHE A 11 9.61 -3.33 9.85
CA PHE A 11 9.53 -3.58 8.41
C PHE A 11 8.46 -2.73 7.76
N TRP A 12 7.25 -2.71 8.32
CA TRP A 12 6.11 -1.97 7.77
C TRP A 12 6.32 -0.45 7.82
N ASP A 13 6.91 0.05 8.89
CA ASP A 13 7.24 1.47 9.02
C ASP A 13 8.33 1.88 8.03
N GLY A 14 9.39 1.06 7.89
CA GLY A 14 10.44 1.26 6.89
C GLY A 14 9.90 1.26 5.46
N LEU A 15 8.96 0.35 5.18
CA LEU A 15 8.29 0.27 3.89
C LEU A 15 7.41 1.49 3.61
N ALA A 16 6.69 2.00 4.60
CA ALA A 16 5.88 3.21 4.48
C ALA A 16 6.73 4.45 4.14
N VAL A 17 7.89 4.59 4.81
CA VAL A 17 8.86 5.66 4.50
C VAL A 17 9.41 5.50 3.07
N HIS A 18 9.74 4.27 2.68
CA HIS A 18 10.24 3.98 1.34
C HIS A 18 9.22 4.34 0.26
N VAL A 19 7.97 3.89 0.41
CA VAL A 19 6.87 4.19 -0.51
C VAL A 19 6.67 5.70 -0.62
N THR A 20 6.61 6.42 0.50
CA THR A 20 6.45 7.88 0.52
C THR A 20 7.56 8.58 -0.26
N THR A 21 8.80 8.12 -0.10
CA THR A 21 9.97 8.69 -0.79
C THR A 21 9.98 8.40 -2.29
N LYS A 22 9.46 7.24 -2.71
CA LYS A 22 9.51 6.79 -4.12
C LYS A 22 8.30 7.15 -4.95
N VAL A 23 7.16 7.50 -4.33
CA VAL A 23 5.96 7.90 -5.06
C VAL A 23 6.18 9.14 -5.91
N GLU A 24 6.86 10.17 -5.41
CA GLU A 24 7.08 11.41 -6.16
C GLU A 24 7.93 11.20 -7.43
N PRO A 25 9.07 10.50 -7.41
CA PRO A 25 9.79 10.14 -8.62
C PRO A 25 8.94 9.37 -9.65
N VAL A 26 8.12 8.43 -9.19
CA VAL A 26 7.24 7.63 -10.07
C VAL A 26 6.11 8.48 -10.64
N LEU A 27 5.60 9.45 -9.88
CA LEU A 27 4.60 10.40 -10.35
C LEU A 27 5.13 11.24 -11.51
N ARG A 28 6.43 11.51 -11.60
CA ARG A 28 7.02 12.22 -12.75
C ARG A 28 7.13 11.35 -14.01
N GLN A 29 6.93 10.02 -13.89
CA GLN A 29 6.96 9.09 -15.02
C GLN A 29 5.62 9.06 -15.78
N GLY A 30 5.66 8.61 -17.03
CA GLY A 30 4.46 8.46 -17.87
C GLY A 30 3.53 7.31 -17.41
N PRO A 31 2.25 7.30 -17.83
CA PRO A 31 1.25 6.33 -17.36
C PRO A 31 1.65 4.86 -17.51
N ARG A 32 2.38 4.50 -18.58
CA ARG A 32 2.88 3.12 -18.81
C ARG A 32 3.87 2.67 -17.74
N ALA A 33 4.71 3.57 -17.24
CA ALA A 33 5.69 3.28 -16.19
C ALA A 33 5.05 3.25 -14.79
N ARG A 34 3.93 3.96 -14.59
CA ARG A 34 3.21 3.95 -13.30
C ARG A 34 2.42 2.66 -13.07
N LYS A 35 1.86 2.05 -14.13
CA LYS A 35 1.06 0.82 -14.06
C LYS A 35 1.70 -0.31 -13.22
N PRO A 36 2.95 -0.73 -13.46
CA PRO A 36 3.57 -1.79 -12.66
C PRO A 36 3.76 -1.39 -11.19
N VAL A 37 4.03 -0.11 -10.91
CA VAL A 37 4.15 0.38 -9.52
C VAL A 37 2.78 0.36 -8.82
N ILE A 38 1.71 0.73 -9.52
CA ILE A 38 0.34 0.62 -9.01
C ILE A 38 0.00 -0.83 -8.69
N ALA A 39 0.34 -1.78 -9.56
CA ALA A 39 0.14 -3.21 -9.32
C ALA A 39 0.93 -3.70 -8.11
N TYR A 40 2.22 -3.35 -8.01
CA TYR A 40 3.03 -3.68 -6.85
C TYR A 40 2.43 -3.15 -5.53
N LEU A 41 1.99 -1.90 -5.51
CA LEU A 41 1.39 -1.30 -4.32
C LEU A 41 0.03 -1.94 -3.96
N ARG A 42 -0.71 -2.46 -4.94
CA ARG A 42 -1.95 -3.23 -4.69
C ARG A 42 -1.67 -4.52 -3.95
N ASP A 43 -0.72 -5.29 -4.47
CA ASP A 43 -0.33 -6.57 -3.87
C ASP A 43 0.21 -6.32 -2.46
N LEU A 44 1.04 -5.30 -2.31
CA LEU A 44 1.60 -4.93 -1.02
C LEU A 44 0.54 -4.48 -0.01
N GLU A 45 -0.48 -3.74 -0.45
CA GLU A 45 -1.60 -3.36 0.42
C GLU A 45 -2.44 -4.58 0.83
N ALA A 46 -2.66 -5.53 -0.08
CA ALA A 46 -3.38 -6.76 0.23
C ALA A 46 -2.65 -7.60 1.28
N VAL A 47 -1.31 -7.64 1.22
CA VAL A 47 -0.46 -8.29 2.23
C VAL A 47 -0.50 -7.50 3.55
N ALA A 48 -0.34 -6.17 3.50
CA ALA A 48 -0.40 -5.33 4.70
C ALA A 48 -1.74 -5.48 5.45
N ARG A 49 -2.87 -5.64 4.75
CA ARG A 49 -4.17 -5.88 5.39
C ARG A 49 -4.27 -7.21 6.14
N GLN A 50 -3.44 -8.18 5.79
CA GLN A 50 -3.42 -9.50 6.42
C GLN A 50 -2.40 -9.60 7.55
N GLU A 51 -1.30 -8.85 7.44
CA GLU A 51 -0.10 -9.05 8.27
C GLU A 51 0.34 -7.80 9.06
N CYS A 52 -0.20 -6.61 8.73
CA CYS A 52 0.12 -5.34 9.38
C CYS A 52 -1.04 -4.83 10.25
N ASP A 53 -0.79 -4.67 11.55
CA ASP A 53 -1.76 -4.07 12.46
C ASP A 53 -1.82 -2.52 12.35
N SER A 54 -0.87 -1.91 11.64
CA SER A 54 -0.79 -0.46 11.48
C SER A 54 -1.72 0.05 10.37
N ARG A 55 -2.84 0.64 10.79
CA ARG A 55 -3.77 1.32 9.88
C ARG A 55 -3.10 2.45 9.09
N SER A 56 -2.10 3.11 9.67
CA SER A 56 -1.35 4.18 9.01
C SER A 56 -0.61 3.67 7.77
N VAL A 57 0.06 2.52 7.89
CA VAL A 57 0.78 1.89 6.77
C VAL A 57 -0.18 1.52 5.64
N ILE A 58 -1.31 0.90 5.96
CA ILE A 58 -2.35 0.57 4.98
C ILE A 58 -2.86 1.83 4.25
N GLN A 59 -3.08 2.92 4.99
CA GLN A 59 -3.51 4.20 4.41
C GLN A 59 -2.44 4.84 3.52
N ILE A 60 -1.16 4.74 3.88
CA ILE A 60 -0.05 5.23 3.05
C ILE A 60 -0.01 4.48 1.72
N LEU A 61 -0.14 3.15 1.74
CA LEU A 61 -0.18 2.33 0.53
C LEU A 61 -1.38 2.67 -0.37
N ALA A 62 -2.58 2.76 0.21
CA ALA A 62 -3.78 3.14 -0.52
C ALA A 62 -3.67 4.56 -1.13
N SER A 63 -3.12 5.51 -0.38
CA SER A 63 -2.92 6.89 -0.82
C SER A 63 -1.88 6.99 -1.93
N ALA A 64 -0.77 6.26 -1.81
CA ALA A 64 0.27 6.17 -2.83
C ALA A 64 -0.30 5.69 -4.18
N ARG A 65 -1.10 4.62 -4.17
CA ARG A 65 -1.80 4.13 -5.35
C ARG A 65 -2.69 5.20 -5.97
N ARG A 66 -3.50 5.88 -5.14
CA ARG A 66 -4.42 6.93 -5.60
C ARG A 66 -3.68 8.09 -6.26
N VAL A 67 -2.58 8.53 -5.67
CA VAL A 67 -1.71 9.60 -6.22
C VAL A 67 -1.13 9.19 -7.57
N LEU A 68 -0.73 7.92 -7.74
CA LEU A 68 -0.19 7.42 -9.01
C LEU A 68 -1.26 7.27 -10.11
N GLY A 69 -2.54 7.44 -9.78
CA GLY A 69 -3.66 7.42 -10.71
C GLY A 69 -4.53 6.17 -10.61
N ASP A 70 -4.35 5.34 -9.58
CA ASP A 70 -5.23 4.22 -9.32
C ASP A 70 -6.62 4.70 -8.88
N ARG A 71 -7.65 4.30 -9.63
CA ARG A 71 -9.04 4.64 -9.35
C ARG A 71 -9.86 3.49 -8.78
N GLU A 72 -9.31 2.28 -8.73
CA GLU A 72 -10.06 1.16 -8.18
C GLU A 72 -10.32 1.39 -6.70
N GLN A 73 -11.58 1.20 -6.31
CA GLN A 73 -11.98 1.34 -4.92
C GLN A 73 -11.32 0.24 -4.12
N VAL A 74 -10.62 0.68 -3.09
CA VAL A 74 -10.10 -0.18 -2.05
C VAL A 74 -11.16 -0.21 -0.96
N GLU A 75 -12.13 -1.10 -1.09
CA GLU A 75 -13.07 -1.31 0.01
C GLU A 75 -12.32 -1.93 1.20
N PRO A 76 -12.56 -1.45 2.43
CA PRO A 76 -12.11 -2.19 3.59
C PRO A 76 -12.85 -3.52 3.61
N SER A 77 -12.15 -4.64 3.44
CA SER A 77 -12.73 -5.99 3.48
C SER A 77 -13.45 -6.30 4.81
N ASN A 78 -13.29 -5.47 5.84
CA ASN A 78 -14.04 -5.52 7.11
C ASN A 78 -14.04 -4.15 7.81
N GLY A 79 -14.63 -3.13 7.18
CA GLY A 79 -14.92 -1.86 7.87
C GLY A 79 -16.28 -1.94 8.58
N PRO A 80 -16.45 -1.36 9.79
CA PRO A 80 -17.75 -1.30 10.46
C PRO A 80 -18.80 -0.46 9.70
N PHE A 81 -18.40 0.17 8.59
CA PHE A 81 -19.23 1.02 7.74
C PHE A 81 -19.80 0.30 6.51
N SER A 82 -19.58 -1.02 6.34
CA SER A 82 -20.18 -1.80 5.25
C SER A 82 -21.59 -2.33 5.57
N ARG A 83 -22.28 -1.77 6.56
CA ARG A 83 -23.67 -2.10 6.88
C ARG A 83 -24.56 -0.87 6.70
N THR A 84 -25.05 -0.69 5.47
CA THR A 84 -26.41 -0.26 5.11
C THR A 84 -26.60 -0.39 3.61
#